data_AF-A0A933QYF5-F1
#
_entry.id   AF-A0A933QYF5-F1
#
_cell.length_a   1.000
_cell.length_b   1.000
_cell.length_c   1.000
_cell.angle_alpha   90.00
_cell.angle_beta   90.00
_cell.angle_gamma   90.00
#
_symmetry.space_group_name_H-M   'P 1'
#
loop_
_entity.id
_entity.type
_entity.pdbx_description
1 polymer ?
#
loop_
_entity_poly.entity_id
_entity_poly.type
_entity_poly.pdbx_seq_one_letter_code
_entity_poly.pdbx_strand_id
1 'polypeptide(L)' 'MSASPLVTATELAEHLDDPDWRIIDCRFDLNQPETGEAAYREAHIPGALYAHLDRDLSGPITPASGRHP' A
#
# COMPACT_ATOMS: atom_id res chain seq x y z
N MET A 1 -2.13 23.16 -12.89
CA MET A 1 -3.21 22.59 -12.07
C MET A 1 -2.56 21.62 -11.10
N SER A 2 -2.76 21.75 -9.80
CA SER A 2 -2.26 20.75 -8.85
C SER A 2 -3.16 19.54 -8.96
N ALA A 3 -2.61 18.37 -9.30
CA ALA A 3 -3.36 17.13 -9.22
C ALA A 3 -3.76 16.86 -7.76
N SER A 4 -4.94 16.29 -7.55
CA SER A 4 -5.37 15.80 -6.24
C SER A 4 -4.57 14.54 -5.88
N PRO A 5 -4.11 14.37 -4.63
CA PRO A 5 -3.50 13.11 -4.18
C PRO A 5 -4.53 12.02 -3.85
N LEU A 6 -5.83 12.35 -3.94
CA LEU A 6 -6.94 11.43 -3.65
C LEU A 6 -7.69 11.09 -4.94
N VAL A 7 -8.11 9.83 -5.02
CA VAL A 7 -8.95 9.26 -6.07
C VAL A 7 -10.15 8.56 -5.41
N THR A 8 -11.30 8.57 -6.07
CA THR A 8 -12.49 7.82 -5.63
C THR A 8 -12.41 6.36 -6.04
N ALA A 9 -13.21 5.50 -5.40
CA ALA A 9 -13.30 4.09 -5.80
C ALA A 9 -13.84 3.93 -7.23
N THR A 10 -14.75 4.79 -7.66
CA THR A 10 -15.30 4.77 -9.03
C THR A 10 -14.23 5.13 -10.06
N GLU A 11 -13.48 6.21 -9.84
CA GLU A 11 -12.38 6.61 -10.74
C GLU A 11 -11.31 5.51 -10.80
N LEU A 12 -10.96 4.88 -9.67
CA LEU A 12 -10.04 3.75 -9.65
C LEU A 12 -10.57 2.55 -10.45
N ALA A 13 -11.85 2.24 -10.34
CA ALA A 13 -12.48 1.12 -11.06
C ALA A 13 -12.42 1.30 -12.58
N GLU A 14 -12.46 2.54 -13.07
CA GLU A 14 -12.33 2.87 -14.49
C GLU A 14 -10.91 2.67 -15.04
N HIS A 15 -9.89 2.59 -14.17
CA HIS A 15 -8.48 2.50 -14.54
C HIS A 15 -7.81 1.17 -14.13
N LEU A 16 -8.57 0.12 -13.77
CA LEU A 16 -8.00 -1.16 -13.33
C LEU A 16 -7.09 -1.82 -14.37
N ASP A 17 -7.40 -1.64 -15.65
CA ASP A 17 -6.64 -2.19 -16.78
C ASP A 17 -5.69 -1.15 -17.42
N ASP A 18 -5.58 0.05 -16.83
CA ASP A 18 -4.70 1.11 -17.34
C ASP A 18 -3.22 0.76 -17.04
N PRO A 19 -2.37 0.56 -18.07
CA PRO A 19 -0.97 0.23 -17.86
C PRO A 19 -0.15 1.34 -17.19
N ASP A 20 -0.63 2.58 -17.21
CA ASP A 20 0.01 3.72 -16.55
C ASP A 20 -0.30 3.77 -15.04
N TRP A 21 -1.24 2.92 -14.57
CA TRP A 21 -1.62 2.83 -13.16
C TRP A 21 -1.04 1.59 -12.49
N ARG A 22 -0.60 1.78 -11.24
CA ARG A 22 -0.22 0.69 -10.34
C ARG A 22 -0.90 0.86 -9.00
N ILE A 23 -1.55 -0.21 -8.57
CA ILE A 23 -2.26 -0.27 -7.30
C ILE A 23 -1.35 -0.99 -6.32
N ILE A 24 -1.07 -0.34 -5.18
CA ILE A 24 -0.28 -0.94 -4.11
C ILE A 24 -1.18 -1.05 -2.88
N ASP A 25 -1.34 -2.27 -2.39
CA ASP A 25 -1.97 -2.55 -1.11
C ASP A 25 -0.93 -2.41 0.00
N CYS A 26 -1.11 -1.39 0.84
CA CYS A 26 -0.23 -1.09 1.97
C CYS A 26 -0.93 -1.34 3.31
N ARG A 27 -1.92 -2.24 3.38
CA ARG A 27 -2.61 -2.58 4.64
C ARG A 27 -1.61 -3.07 5.69
N PHE A 28 -1.78 -2.58 6.91
CA PHE A 28 -0.93 -2.88 8.06
C PHE A 28 -1.70 -2.75 9.37
N ASP A 29 -1.45 -3.65 10.33
CA ASP A 29 -1.94 -3.54 11.70
C ASP A 29 -0.74 -3.36 12.65
N LEU A 30 -0.80 -2.34 13.52
CA LEU A 30 0.30 -2.01 14.43
C LEU A 30 0.59 -3.08 15.48
N ASN A 31 -0.41 -3.90 15.83
CA ASN A 31 -0.26 -4.96 16.83
C ASN A 31 0.06 -6.31 16.19
N GLN A 32 -0.33 -6.53 14.94
CA GLN A 32 -0.14 -7.78 14.19
C GLN A 32 0.33 -7.48 12.75
N PRO A 33 1.61 -7.11 12.54
CA PRO A 33 2.16 -6.69 11.25
C PRO A 33 1.86 -7.63 10.07
N GLU A 34 1.86 -8.94 10.33
CA GLU A 34 1.61 -9.99 9.34
C GLU A 34 0.19 -10.02 8.77
N THR A 35 -0.77 -9.40 9.46
CA THR A 35 -2.19 -9.40 9.05
C THR A 35 -2.42 -8.68 7.72
N GLY A 36 -1.59 -7.69 7.38
CA GLY A 36 -1.67 -6.98 6.12
C GLY A 36 -1.44 -7.92 4.93
N GLU A 37 -0.37 -8.69 4.97
CA GLU A 37 -0.02 -9.63 3.90
C GLU A 37 -1.02 -10.79 3.83
N ALA A 38 -1.50 -11.26 4.98
CA ALA A 38 -2.54 -12.28 5.04
C ALA A 38 -3.86 -11.79 4.39
N ALA A 39 -4.30 -10.58 4.72
CA ALA A 39 -5.52 -9.99 4.19
C ALA A 39 -5.41 -9.68 2.69
N TYR A 40 -4.22 -9.29 2.20
CA TYR A 40 -3.94 -9.18 0.77
C TYR A 40 -4.10 -10.52 0.07
N ARG A 41 -3.52 -11.59 0.61
CA ARG A 41 -3.65 -12.94 0.01
C ARG A 41 -5.08 -13.46 0.03
N GLU A 42 -5.87 -13.10 1.04
CA GLU A 42 -7.29 -13.45 1.11
C GLU A 42 -8.11 -12.71 0.04
N ALA A 43 -7.95 -11.38 -0.07
CA ALA A 43 -8.60 -10.58 -1.09
C ALA A 43 -7.89 -9.22 -1.29
N HIS A 44 -7.75 -8.81 -2.55
CA HIS A 44 -7.21 -7.51 -2.93
C HIS A 44 -7.82 -7.03 -4.25
N ILE A 45 -7.59 -5.77 -4.59
CA ILE A 45 -7.99 -5.21 -5.88
C ILE A 45 -7.21 -5.93 -7.00
N PRO A 46 -7.85 -6.36 -8.11
CA PRO A 46 -7.15 -7.02 -9.21
C PRO A 46 -5.92 -6.25 -9.69
N GLY A 47 -4.81 -6.97 -9.90
CA GLY A 47 -3.56 -6.39 -10.37
C GLY A 47 -2.76 -5.60 -9.33
N ALA A 48 -3.28 -5.46 -8.09
CA ALA A 48 -2.53 -4.81 -7.02
C ALA A 48 -1.28 -5.61 -6.63
N LEU A 49 -0.26 -4.90 -6.14
CA LEU A 49 0.90 -5.49 -5.47
C LEU A 49 0.82 -5.20 -3.98
N TYR A 50 1.43 -6.05 -3.15
CA TYR A 50 1.52 -5.80 -1.72
C TYR A 50 2.84 -5.13 -1.34
N ALA A 51 2.78 -4.13 -0.46
CA ALA A 51 3.95 -3.52 0.16
C ALA A 51 3.83 -3.54 1.69
N HIS A 52 4.75 -4.23 2.34
CA HIS A 52 4.81 -4.35 3.79
C HIS A 52 5.48 -3.11 4.41
N LEU A 53 4.86 -2.51 5.43
CA LEU A 53 5.36 -1.29 6.06
C LEU A 53 6.84 -1.41 6.48
N ASP A 54 7.17 -2.42 7.27
CA ASP A 54 8.53 -2.57 7.82
C ASP A 54 9.59 -3.01 6.80
N ARG A 55 9.22 -3.86 5.83
CA ARG A 55 10.16 -4.50 4.90
C ARG A 55 10.40 -3.66 3.65
N ASP A 56 9.34 -3.06 3.11
CA ASP A 56 9.34 -2.48 1.78
C ASP A 56 9.24 -0.94 1.82
N LEU A 57 8.58 -0.39 2.84
CA LEU A 57 8.29 1.05 2.95
C LEU A 57 9.10 1.76 4.04
N SER A 58 9.88 1.01 4.83
CA SER A 58 10.69 1.57 5.92
C SER A 58 12.17 1.26 5.73
N GLY A 59 13.00 2.17 6.20
CA GLY A 59 14.44 1.99 6.31
C GLY A 59 14.89 1.30 7.60
N PRO A 60 16.20 1.08 7.76
CA PRO A 60 16.76 0.55 9.00
C PRO A 60 16.50 1.48 10.20
N ILE A 61 16.08 0.91 11.32
CA ILE A 61 15.95 1.65 12.58
C ILE A 61 17.34 2.02 13.11
N THR A 62 17.52 3.28 13.47
CA THR A 62 18.74 3.81 14.09
C THR A 62 18.40 4.58 15.37
N PRO A 63 19.37 4.91 16.23
CA PRO A 63 19.11 5.73 17.41
C PRO A 63 18.48 7.11 17.11
N ALA A 64 18.57 7.60 15.87
CA ALA A 64 18.01 8.88 15.43
C ALA A 64 16.68 8.75 14.67
N SER A 65 16.20 7.53 14.41
CA SER A 65 15.02 7.29 13.57
C SER A 65 13.71 7.22 14.35
N GLY A 66 12.59 7.35 13.64
CA GLY A 66 11.26 7.00 14.16
C GLY A 66 11.02 5.48 14.21
N ARG A 67 9.76 5.07 14.42
CA ARG A 67 9.36 3.65 14.48
C ARG A 67 9.42 2.93 13.13
N HIS A 68 9.06 3.62 12.05
CA HIS A 68 9.04 3.12 10.67
C HIS A 68 9.65 4.22 9.78
N PRO A 69 10.99 4.32 9.72
CA PRO A 69 11.68 5.48 9.13
C PRO A 69 11.73 5.49 7.61
#